data_AF-X1W026-F1
#
_entry.id   AF-X1W026-F1
#
_cell.length_a   1.000
_cell.length_b   1.000
_cell.length_c   1.000
_cell.angle_alpha   90.00
_cell.angle_beta   90.00
_cell.angle_gamma   90.00
#
_symmetry.space_group_name_H-M   'P 1'
#
loop_
_entity.id
_entity.type
_entity.pdbx_description
1 polymer ?
#
loop_
_entity_poly.entity_id
_entity_poly.type
_entity_poly.pdbx_seq_one_letter_code
_entity_poly.pdbx_strand_id
1 'polypeptide(L)'
;MTKNSRDAETEGVLHVANLMCVAARTAPKSRGIDNIVSTVLTDKEKDSFAQKMEEFGKKTERPPAFVRDANCVRQAQTVVLIG
;
A
#
# COMPACT_ATOMS: atom_id res chain seq x y z
N MET A 1 -5.03 -25.99 -11.46
CA MET A 1 -5.89 -25.36 -10.44
C MET A 1 -6.71 -24.29 -11.16
N THR A 2 -8.04 -24.44 -11.22
CA THR A 2 -8.92 -23.51 -11.94
C THR A 2 -9.15 -22.27 -11.07
N LYS A 3 -8.97 -21.07 -11.64
CA LYS A 3 -9.20 -19.79 -10.96
C LYS A 3 -10.28 -19.04 -11.71
N ASN A 4 -11.19 -18.38 -10.99
CA ASN A 4 -12.10 -17.42 -11.63
C ASN A 4 -11.35 -16.10 -11.90
N SER A 5 -11.99 -15.17 -12.62
CA SER A 5 -11.37 -13.90 -13.00
C SER A 5 -10.93 -13.04 -11.81
N ARG A 6 -11.70 -12.99 -10.72
CA ARG A 6 -11.39 -12.21 -9.52
C ARG A 6 -10.25 -12.81 -8.72
N ASP A 7 -10.19 -14.14 -8.63
CA ASP A 7 -9.11 -14.83 -7.93
C ASP A 7 -7.78 -14.61 -8.68
N ALA A 8 -7.80 -14.71 -10.01
CA ALA A 8 -6.64 -14.47 -10.86
C ALA A 8 -6.16 -13.01 -10.79
N GLU A 9 -7.10 -12.05 -10.78
CA GLU A 9 -6.79 -10.62 -10.60
C GLU A 9 -6.15 -10.35 -9.25
N THR A 10 -6.73 -10.87 -8.16
CA THR A 10 -6.22 -10.67 -6.80
C THR A 10 -4.81 -11.22 -6.64
N GLU A 11 -4.56 -12.44 -7.12
CA GLU A 11 -3.23 -13.04 -7.11
C GLU A 11 -2.23 -12.23 -7.95
N GLY A 12 -2.64 -11.78 -9.14
CA GLY A 12 -1.81 -10.94 -10.00
C GLY A 12 -1.41 -9.63 -9.32
N VAL A 13 -2.35 -8.98 -8.65
CA VAL A 13 -2.11 -7.75 -7.89
C VAL A 13 -1.14 -7.98 -6.73
N LEU A 14 -1.30 -9.06 -5.97
CA LEU A 14 -0.36 -9.41 -4.90
C LEU A 14 1.03 -9.75 -5.43
N HIS A 15 1.11 -10.41 -6.59
CA HIS A 15 2.39 -10.68 -7.25
C HIS A 15 3.09 -9.37 -7.65
N VAL A 16 2.37 -8.44 -8.27
CA VAL A 16 2.92 -7.12 -8.64
C VAL A 16 3.35 -6.33 -7.40
N ALA A 17 2.58 -6.33 -6.32
CA ALA A 17 2.95 -5.68 -5.07
C ALA A 17 4.28 -6.22 -4.50
N ASN A 18 4.48 -7.53 -4.54
CA ASN A 18 5.74 -8.15 -4.12
C ASN A 18 6.91 -7.73 -5.03
N LEU A 19 6.69 -7.67 -6.35
CA LEU A 19 7.71 -7.20 -7.30
C LEU A 19 8.07 -5.72 -7.06
N MET A 20 7.10 -4.88 -6.71
CA MET A 20 7.36 -3.49 -6.32
C MET A 20 8.25 -3.40 -5.08
N CYS A 21 7.98 -4.20 -4.03
CA CYS A 21 8.83 -4.27 -2.84
C CYS A 21 10.26 -4.73 -3.18
N VAL A 22 10.41 -5.74 -4.04
CA VAL A 22 11.72 -6.21 -4.53
C VAL A 22 12.44 -5.09 -5.29
N ALA A 23 11.75 -4.39 -6.21
CA ALA A 23 12.34 -3.30 -6.97
C ALA A 23 12.83 -2.17 -6.05
N ALA A 24 12.02 -1.78 -5.06
CA ALA A 24 12.39 -0.78 -4.07
C ALA A 24 13.67 -1.18 -3.32
N ARG A 25 13.73 -2.42 -2.80
CA ARG A 25 14.89 -2.94 -2.05
C ARG A 25 16.15 -3.19 -2.87
N THR A 26 16.01 -3.47 -4.17
CA THR A 26 17.15 -3.78 -5.06
C THR A 26 17.65 -2.61 -5.90
N ALA A 27 16.93 -1.48 -5.95
CA ALA A 27 17.41 -0.24 -6.58
C ALA A 27 18.85 0.16 -6.12
N PRO A 28 19.64 0.92 -6.89
CA PRO A 28 20.93 1.40 -6.41
C PRO A 28 20.76 2.41 -5.27
N LYS A 29 21.55 2.26 -4.18
CA LYS A 29 21.60 3.20 -3.05
C LYS A 29 23.01 3.64 -2.74
N SER A 30 23.11 4.80 -2.10
CA SER A 30 24.36 5.32 -1.55
C SER A 30 25.05 4.26 -0.68
N ARG A 31 26.30 3.93 -1.04
CA ARG A 31 27.12 2.92 -0.35
C ARG A 31 26.54 1.49 -0.32
N GLY A 32 25.53 1.18 -1.15
CA GLY A 32 24.89 -0.13 -1.17
C GLY A 32 24.09 -0.48 0.09
N ILE A 33 23.74 0.52 0.91
CA ILE A 33 22.99 0.31 2.14
C ILE A 33 21.49 0.38 1.84
N ASP A 34 20.78 -0.71 2.09
CA ASP A 34 19.32 -0.79 1.96
C ASP A 34 18.65 -0.53 3.31
N ASN A 35 18.17 0.71 3.51
CA ASN A 35 17.42 1.12 4.70
C ASN A 35 15.90 1.12 4.48
N ILE A 36 15.43 0.68 3.30
CA ILE A 36 14.00 0.71 2.97
C ILE A 36 13.28 -0.39 3.74
N VAL A 37 12.16 -0.01 4.37
CA VAL A 37 11.16 -0.92 4.91
C VAL A 37 9.92 -0.83 4.04
N SER A 38 9.37 -1.99 3.68
CA SER A 38 8.16 -2.05 2.87
C SER A 38 7.14 -2.99 3.48
N THR A 39 5.85 -2.66 3.36
CA THR A 39 4.75 -3.56 3.70
C THR A 39 3.66 -3.51 2.63
N VAL A 40 2.99 -4.64 2.42
CA VAL A 40 1.84 -4.75 1.52
C VAL A 40 0.60 -4.92 2.38
N LEU A 41 -0.35 -3.99 2.27
CA LEU A 41 -1.60 -4.01 3.02
C LEU A 41 -2.71 -4.60 2.15
N THR A 42 -3.46 -5.54 2.72
CA THR A 42 -4.68 -6.09 2.12
C THR A 42 -5.86 -5.92 3.06
N ASP A 43 -7.07 -6.06 2.51
CA ASP A 43 -8.32 -6.21 3.26
C ASP A 43 -8.44 -5.22 4.45
N LYS A 44 -8.52 -5.77 5.67
CA LYS A 44 -8.71 -5.03 6.92
C LYS A 44 -7.54 -4.13 7.28
N GLU A 45 -6.31 -4.49 6.90
CA GLU A 45 -5.12 -3.71 7.24
C GLU A 45 -5.10 -2.39 6.46
N LYS A 46 -5.47 -2.46 5.18
CA LYS A 46 -5.65 -1.29 4.31
C LYS A 46 -6.76 -0.38 4.82
N ASP A 47 -7.88 -0.95 5.26
CA ASP A 47 -9.00 -0.18 5.80
C ASP A 47 -8.66 0.47 7.16
N SER A 48 -7.94 -0.24 8.03
CA SER A 48 -7.41 0.33 9.28
C SER A 48 -6.42 1.47 9.02
N PHE A 49 -5.58 1.35 7.99
CA PHE A 49 -4.67 2.40 7.57
C PHE A 49 -5.44 3.65 7.10
N ALA A 50 -6.45 3.48 6.24
CA ALA A 50 -7.31 4.59 5.80
C ALA A 50 -8.00 5.31 6.98
N GLN A 51 -8.50 4.55 7.96
CA GLN A 51 -9.09 5.13 9.17
C GLN A 51 -8.07 5.99 9.94
N LYS A 52 -6.84 5.48 10.14
CA LYS A 52 -5.78 6.24 10.81
C LYS A 52 -5.41 7.52 10.05
N MET A 53 -5.45 7.50 8.71
CA MET A 53 -5.24 8.70 7.89
C MET A 53 -6.30 9.77 8.17
N GLU A 54 -7.57 9.40 8.26
CA GLU A 54 -8.65 10.35 8.59
C GLU A 54 -8.53 10.91 10.01
N GLU A 55 -8.21 10.05 10.99
CA GLU A 55 -7.96 10.45 12.36
C GLU A 55 -6.79 11.43 12.45
N PHE A 56 -5.73 11.20 11.69
CA PHE A 56 -4.59 12.11 11.59
C PHE A 56 -4.96 13.43 10.91
N GLY A 57 -5.76 13.38 9.84
CA GLY A 57 -6.28 14.56 9.15
C GLY A 57 -7.11 15.46 10.06
N LYS A 58 -7.93 14.89 10.95
CA LYS A 58 -8.72 15.65 11.94
C LYS A 58 -7.86 16.35 12.99
N LYS A 59 -6.69 15.78 13.31
CA LYS A 59 -5.74 16.34 14.28
C LYS A 59 -4.81 17.40 13.68
N THR A 60 -4.83 17.59 12.37
CA THR A 60 -3.94 18.51 11.65
C THR A 60 -4.77 19.55 10.89
N GLU A 61 -4.14 20.63 10.41
CA GLU A 61 -4.81 21.69 9.64
C GLU A 61 -5.06 21.32 8.16
N ARG A 62 -4.98 20.02 7.79
CA ARG A 62 -5.24 19.54 6.41
C ARG A 62 -6.28 18.42 6.28
N PRO A 63 -7.43 18.47 6.97
CA PRO A 63 -8.40 17.37 6.97
C PRO A 63 -8.89 16.94 5.57
N PRO A 64 -9.19 17.83 4.61
CA PRO A 64 -9.73 17.42 3.31
C PRO A 64 -8.80 16.51 2.49
N ALA A 65 -7.49 16.75 2.56
CA ALA A 65 -6.51 15.97 1.80
C ALA A 65 -6.40 14.54 2.33
N PHE A 66 -6.31 14.38 3.65
CA PHE A 66 -6.24 13.06 4.29
C PHE A 66 -7.51 12.24 4.08
N VAL A 67 -8.70 12.87 4.12
CA VAL A 67 -9.97 12.17 3.86
C VAL A 67 -10.05 11.69 2.41
N ARG A 68 -9.63 12.53 1.44
CA ARG A 68 -9.55 12.12 0.03
C ARG A 68 -8.63 10.90 -0.13
N ASP A 69 -7.43 10.96 0.43
CA ASP A 69 -6.43 9.90 0.25
C ASP A 69 -6.82 8.61 0.98
N ALA A 70 -7.44 8.70 2.15
CA ALA A 70 -8.03 7.56 2.83
C ALA A 70 -9.09 6.86 1.97
N ASN A 71 -9.91 7.61 1.23
CA ASN A 71 -10.87 7.04 0.30
C ASN A 71 -10.20 6.34 -0.89
N CYS A 72 -9.10 6.89 -1.42
CA CYS A 72 -8.30 6.20 -2.43
C CYS A 72 -7.73 4.87 -1.90
N VAL A 73 -7.21 4.86 -0.66
CA VAL A 73 -6.74 3.64 0.01
C VAL A 73 -7.86 2.62 0.16
N ARG A 74 -9.08 3.02 0.54
CA ARG A 74 -10.22 2.10 0.65
C ARG A 74 -10.62 1.47 -0.68
N GLN A 75 -10.55 2.22 -1.77
CA GLN A 75 -10.91 1.74 -3.11
C GLN A 75 -9.83 0.88 -3.76
N ALA A 76 -8.58 0.99 -3.34
CA ALA A 76 -7.50 0.15 -3.84
C ALA A 76 -7.68 -1.31 -3.42
N GLN A 77 -7.30 -2.26 -4.30
CA GLN A 77 -7.31 -3.69 -3.98
C GLN A 77 -6.19 -4.07 -3.00
N THR A 78 -5.02 -3.43 -3.13
CA THR A 78 -3.91 -3.54 -2.19
C THR A 78 -3.16 -2.20 -2.14
N VAL A 79 -2.39 -1.97 -1.08
CA VAL A 79 -1.53 -0.79 -0.94
C VAL A 79 -0.11 -1.25 -0.60
N VAL A 80 0.87 -0.76 -1.35
CA VAL A 80 2.29 -0.94 -1.04
C VAL A 80 2.78 0.33 -0.32
N LEU A 81 3.23 0.17 0.92
CA LEU A 81 3.90 1.21 1.67
C LEU A 81 5.40 0.99 1.59
N ILE A 82 6.15 2.05 1.28
CA ILE A 82 7.61 2.06 1.17
C ILE A 82 8.10 3.28 1.95
N GLY A 83 9.07 3.07 2.85
CA GLY A 83 9.64 4.15 3.67
C GLY A 83 10.92 3.74 4.38
#